data_AF-A0A944ULB5-F1
#
_entry.id   AF-A0A944ULB5-F1
#
_cell.length_a   1.000
_cell.length_b   1.000
_cell.length_c   1.000
_cell.angle_alpha   90.00
_cell.angle_beta   90.00
_cell.angle_gamma   90.00
#
_symmetry.space_group_name_H-M   'P 1'
#
loop_
_entity.id
_entity.type
_entity.pdbx_description
1 polymer ?
#
loop_
_entity_poly.entity_id
_entity_poly.type
_entity_poly.pdbx_seq_one_letter_code
_entity_poly.pdbx_strand_id
1 'polypeptide(L)' 'MKWPIIATVIRFVVAALGGWIAVNWFSSGIAGVFYAAASAMTIYGVMLVLSLKLGAWRSN' A
#
# COMPACT_ATOMS: atom_id res chain seq x y z
N MET A 1 -10.00 0.16 -16.35
CA MET A 1 -9.42 1.21 -15.47
C MET A 1 -9.64 0.96 -13.96
N LYS A 2 -9.68 -0.30 -13.46
CA LYS A 2 -9.87 -0.57 -12.02
C LYS A 2 -8.55 -0.59 -11.21
N TRP A 3 -7.41 -0.53 -11.90
CA TRP A 3 -6.07 -0.58 -11.30
C TRP A 3 -5.83 0.46 -10.19
N PRO A 4 -6.19 1.75 -10.35
CA PRO A 4 -5.99 2.75 -9.31
C PRO A 4 -6.84 2.48 -8.06
N ILE A 5 -8.06 1.97 -8.24
CA ILE A 5 -8.98 1.65 -7.14
C ILE A 5 -8.41 0.49 -6.31
N ILE A 6 -7.95 -0.57 -6.98
CA ILE A 6 -7.34 -1.74 -6.33
C ILE A 6 -6.07 -1.34 -5.56
N ALA A 7 -5.24 -0.47 -6.14
CA ALA A 7 -4.03 0.02 -5.48
C ALA A 7 -4.33 0.83 -4.22
N THR A 8 -5.38 1.67 -4.23
CA THR A 8 -5.80 2.44 -3.06
C THR A 8 -6.37 1.55 -1.97
N VAL A 9 -7.16 0.53 -2.32
CA VAL A 9 -7.70 -0.44 -1.35
C VAL A 9 -6.57 -1.21 -0.68
N ILE A 10 -5.62 -1.74 -1.45
CA ILE A 10 -4.46 -2.46 -0.90
C ILE A 10 -3.63 -1.55 0.01
N ARG A 11 -3.37 -0.31 -0.41
CA ARG A 11 -2.68 0.68 0.42
C ARG A 11 -3.38 0.90 1.76
N PHE A 12 -4.70 1.05 1.76
CA PHE A 12 -5.46 1.24 3.00
C PHE A 12 -5.36 0.02 3.91
N VAL A 13 -5.52 -1.18 3.37
CA VAL A 13 -5.41 -2.44 4.11
C VAL A 13 -4.02 -2.60 4.72
N VAL A 14 -2.96 -2.33 3.97
CA VAL A 14 -1.58 -2.43 4.47
C VAL A 14 -1.31 -1.39 5.55
N ALA A 15 -1.73 -0.15 5.38
CA ALA A 15 -1.52 0.90 6.38
C ALA A 15 -2.30 0.60 7.67
N ALA A 16 -3.55 0.15 7.56
CA ALA A 16 -4.41 -0.14 8.70
C ALA A 16 -3.94 -1.39 9.47
N LEU A 17 -3.71 -2.51 8.76
CA LEU A 17 -3.26 -3.75 9.39
C LEU A 17 -1.80 -3.64 9.85
N GLY A 18 -0.93 -3.03 9.06
CA GLY A 18 0.46 -2.79 9.42
C GLY A 18 0.59 -1.90 10.65
N GLY A 19 -0.20 -0.82 10.73
CA GLY A 19 -0.26 0.05 11.90
C GLY A 19 -0.79 -0.68 13.14
N TRP A 20 -1.86 -1.47 12.99
CA TRP A 20 -2.42 -2.29 14.08
C TRP A 20 -1.36 -3.24 14.63
N ILE A 21 -0.74 -4.06 13.77
CA ILE A 21 0.26 -5.06 14.16
C ILE A 21 1.48 -4.39 14.80
N ALA A 22 1.94 -3.27 14.24
CA ALA A 22 3.08 -2.54 14.77
C ALA A 22 2.85 -2.01 16.19
N VAL A 23 1.62 -1.56 16.49
CA VAL A 23 1.24 -1.07 17.82
C VAL A 23 1.02 -2.22 18.80
N ASN A 24 0.29 -3.27 18.39
CA ASN A 24 -0.17 -4.31 19.32
C ASN A 24 0.85 -5.44 19.53
N TRP A 25 1.67 -5.78 18.53
CA TRP A 25 2.61 -6.91 18.62
C TRP A 25 4.05 -6.48 18.82
N PHE A 26 4.49 -5.44 18.10
CA PHE A 26 5.89 -5.00 18.14
C PHE A 26 6.20 -3.96 19.22
N SER A 27 5.17 -3.44 19.92
CA SER A 27 5.30 -2.37 20.92
C SER A 27 6.13 -1.17 20.43
N SER A 28 6.23 -0.97 19.10
CA SER A 28 7.11 0.01 18.47
C SER A 28 6.58 1.44 18.53
N GLY A 29 5.49 1.65 19.28
CA GLY A 29 4.83 2.94 19.44
C GLY A 29 4.50 3.59 18.09
N ILE A 30 4.66 4.91 18.02
CA ILE A 30 4.35 5.73 16.84
C ILE A 30 5.30 5.45 15.67
N ALA A 31 6.54 5.05 15.94
CA ALA A 31 7.53 4.76 14.90
C ALA A 31 7.08 3.57 14.04
N GLY A 32 6.51 2.53 14.67
CA GLY A 32 5.94 1.38 13.96
C GLY A 32 4.81 1.75 12.99
N VAL A 33 3.98 2.74 13.35
CA VAL A 33 2.92 3.25 12.48
C VAL A 33 3.50 4.00 11.27
N PHE A 34 4.56 4.78 11.47
CA PHE A 34 5.25 5.45 10.36
C PHE A 34 5.91 4.46 9.40
N TYR A 35 6.51 3.38 9.91
CA TYR A 35 7.03 2.30 9.06
C TYR A 35 5.93 1.58 8.28
N ALA A 36 4.77 1.34 8.89
CA ALA A 36 3.60 0.79 8.20
C ALA A 36 3.04 1.73 7.13
N ALA A 37 3.03 3.04 7.38
CA ALA A 37 2.63 4.04 6.39
C ALA A 37 3.62 4.09 5.22
N ALA A 38 4.93 4.06 5.50
CA ALA A 38 5.97 4.03 4.49
C ALA A 38 5.89 2.79 3.61
N SER A 39 5.70 1.60 4.19
CA SER A 39 5.54 0.36 3.43
C SER A 39 4.29 0.38 2.55
N ALA A 40 3.18 0.94 3.05
CA ALA A 40 1.96 1.13 2.24
C ALA A 40 2.19 2.05 1.03
N MET A 41 2.98 3.12 1.17
CA MET A 41 3.34 3.99 0.03
C MET A 41 4.24 3.28 -0.97
N THR A 42 5.21 2.50 -0.51
CA THR A 42 6.09 1.73 -1.39
C THR A 42 5.28 0.73 -2.23
N ILE A 43 4.36 0.00 -1.59
CA ILE A 43 3.48 -0.94 -2.30
C ILE A 43 2.60 -0.21 -3.31
N TYR A 44 2.03 0.94 -2.93
CA TYR A 44 1.24 1.75 -3.85
C TYR A 44 2.05 2.20 -5.09
N GLY A 45 3.30 2.64 -4.90
CA GLY A 45 4.21 3.01 -5.99
C GLY A 45 4.53 1.83 -6.90
N VAL A 46 4.84 0.65 -6.34
CA VAL A 46 5.08 -0.57 -7.13
C VAL A 46 3.84 -0.95 -7.94
N MET A 47 2.66 -0.88 -7.35
CA MET A 47 1.40 -1.17 -8.05
C MET A 47 1.13 -0.19 -9.20
N LEU A 48 1.46 1.09 -9.04
CA LEU A 48 1.38 2.07 -10.12
C LEU A 48 2.31 1.69 -11.29
N VAL A 49 3.57 1.38 -11.01
CA VAL A 49 4.54 0.93 -12.03
C VAL A 49 4.06 -0.33 -12.74
N LEU A 50 3.57 -1.32 -11.99
CA LEU A 50 3.02 -2.56 -12.55
C LEU A 50 1.78 -2.29 -13.41
N SER A 51 0.89 -1.38 -12.99
CA SER A 51 -0.29 -1.03 -13.77
C SER A 51 0.08 -0.41 -15.13
N LEU A 52 1.12 0.42 -15.17
CA LEU A 52 1.64 1.00 -16.40
C LEU A 52 2.26 -0.08 -17.29
N LYS A 53 3.08 -0.96 -16.71
CA LYS A 53 3.74 -2.06 -17.44
C LYS A 53 2.75 -3.06 -18.04
N LEU A 54 1.68 -3.38 -17.31
CA LEU A 54 0.63 -4.30 -17.75
C LEU A 54 -0.38 -3.67 -18.71
N GLY A 55 -0.14 -2.42 -19.14
CA GLY A 55 -0.97 -1.77 -20.13
C GLY A 55 -2.35 -1.41 -19.61
N ALA A 56 -2.48 -0.98 -18.34
CA ALA A 56 -3.75 -0.50 -17.81
C ALA A 56 -4.40 0.61 -18.65
N TRP A 57 -3.61 1.27 -19.51
CA TRP A 57 -4.01 2.31 -20.48
C TRP A 57 -3.88 1.88 -21.95
N ARG A 58 -3.49 0.63 -22.22
CA ARG A 58 -3.48 0.09 -23.58
C ARG A 58 -4.91 -0.32 -23.91
N SER A 59 -5.67 0.63 -24.46
CA SER A 59 -6.90 0.30 -25.16
C SER A 59 -6.50 -0.56 -26.35
N ASN A 60 -6.95 -1.81 -26.36
CA ASN A 60 -7.09 -2.51 -27.63
C ASN A 60 -8.19 -1.85 -28.46
#